data_AF-A0ABD0PYZ0-F1
#
_entry.id   AF-A0ABD0PYZ0-F1
#
_cell.length_a   1.000
_cell.length_b   1.000
_cell.length_c   1.000
_cell.angle_alpha   90.00
_cell.angle_beta   90.00
_cell.angle_gamma   90.00
#
_symmetry.space_group_name_H-M   'P 1'
#
loop_
_entity.id
_entity.type
_entity.pdbx_description
1 polymer ?
#
loop_
_entity_poly.entity_id
_entity_poly.type
_entity_poly.pdbx_seq_one_letter_code
_entity_poly.pdbx_strand_id
1 'polypeptide(L)' 'MSNEHSGPSTAIDTACSSSLLALENAFNAIRHGQCDAALVGGVNLLLKPNTSVQFMKLGMLSPEGTCKSFDAS' A
#
# COMPACT_ATOMS: atom_id res chain seq x y z
N MET A 1 -27.40 12.63 6.09
CA MET A 1 -26.44 11.66 5.52
C MET A 1 -25.41 11.39 6.60
N SER A 2 -25.70 10.44 7.49
CA SER A 2 -24.81 10.00 8.55
C SER A 2 -23.82 9.01 7.93
N ASN A 3 -22.60 9.46 7.64
CA ASN A 3 -21.56 8.70 6.95
C ASN A 3 -20.83 7.73 7.93
N GLU A 4 -21.61 7.05 8.75
CA GLU A 4 -21.13 6.23 9.87
C GLU A 4 -20.87 4.81 9.34
N HIS A 5 -19.62 4.54 9.01
CA HIS A 5 -19.20 3.21 8.57
C HIS A 5 -18.93 2.36 9.81
N SER A 6 -19.91 1.56 10.25
CA SER A 6 -19.77 0.67 11.42
C SER A 6 -19.07 -0.67 11.11
N GLY A 7 -18.27 -0.72 10.05
CA GLY A 7 -17.50 -1.90 9.63
C GLY A 7 -16.04 -1.89 10.14
N PRO A 8 -15.25 -2.93 9.82
CA PRO A 8 -13.83 -3.00 10.18
C PRO A 8 -13.04 -1.77 9.69
N SER A 9 -12.24 -1.17 10.59
CA SER A 9 -11.39 -0.02 10.29
C SER A 9 -9.94 -0.34 10.68
N THR A 10 -9.11 -0.68 9.69
CA THR A 10 -7.76 -1.20 9.91
C THR A 10 -6.74 -0.48 9.04
N ALA A 11 -5.57 -0.16 9.61
CA ALA A 11 -4.38 0.24 8.86
C ALA A 11 -3.50 -0.99 8.60
N ILE A 12 -3.04 -1.15 7.36
CA ILE A 12 -2.23 -2.30 6.92
C ILE A 12 -0.86 -1.78 6.50
N ASP A 13 0.19 -2.38 7.07
CA ASP A 13 1.57 -2.17 6.67
C ASP A 13 2.25 -3.52 6.40
N THR A 14 2.35 -3.83 5.11
CA THR A 14 3.17 -4.93 4.58
C THR A 14 4.15 -4.40 3.54
N ALA A 15 4.70 -3.21 3.79
CA ALA A 15 5.56 -2.48 2.86
C ALA A 15 4.89 -2.26 1.48
N CYS A 16 5.56 -2.65 0.40
CA CYS A 16 5.13 -2.35 -0.97
C CYS A 16 3.77 -2.97 -1.36
N SER A 17 3.34 -4.04 -0.69
CA SER A 17 2.09 -4.74 -0.99
C SER A 17 0.89 -4.28 -0.16
N SER A 18 1.08 -3.29 0.73
CA SER A 18 0.08 -2.88 1.72
C SER A 18 -1.31 -2.58 1.13
N SER A 19 -1.35 -1.81 0.04
CA SER A 19 -2.61 -1.43 -0.61
C SER A 19 -3.31 -2.61 -1.28
N LEU A 20 -2.54 -3.56 -1.84
CA LEU A 20 -3.09 -4.76 -2.45
C LEU A 20 -3.61 -5.73 -1.38
N LEU A 21 -2.90 -5.86 -0.25
CA LEU A 21 -3.39 -6.67 0.86
C LEU A 21 -4.62 -6.05 1.52
N ALA A 22 -4.70 -4.71 1.59
CA ALA A 22 -5.91 -4.02 2.02
C ALA A 22 -7.11 -4.32 1.11
N LEU A 23 -6.87 -4.39 -0.20
CA LEU A 23 -7.90 -4.79 -1.17
C LEU A 23 -8.34 -6.24 -0.97
N GLU A 24 -7.39 -7.16 -0.80
CA GLU A 24 -7.67 -8.57 -0.53
C GLU A 24 -8.52 -8.75 0.75
N ASN A 25 -8.17 -8.05 1.82
CA ASN A 25 -8.93 -8.08 3.07
C ASN A 25 -10.35 -7.53 2.89
N ALA A 26 -10.51 -6.43 2.16
CA ALA A 26 -11.83 -5.87 1.85
C ALA A 26 -12.68 -6.82 0.99
N PHE A 27 -12.08 -7.44 -0.02
CA PHE A 27 -12.74 -8.45 -0.85
C PHE A 27 -13.24 -9.63 0.00
N ASN A 28 -12.40 -10.16 0.89
CA ASN A 28 -12.76 -11.26 1.76
C ASN A 28 -13.84 -10.87 2.79
N ALA A 29 -13.76 -9.66 3.37
CA ALA A 29 -14.78 -9.16 4.30
C ALA A 29 -16.16 -9.08 3.64
N ILE A 30 -16.23 -8.55 2.41
CA ILE A 30 -17.48 -8.50 1.63
C ILE A 30 -17.94 -9.91 1.26
N ARG A 31 -17.03 -10.76 0.76
CA ARG A 31 -17.34 -12.11 0.30
C ARG A 31 -17.91 -13.00 1.41
N HIS A 32 -17.44 -12.83 2.64
CA HIS A 32 -17.89 -13.57 3.81
C HIS A 32 -19.06 -12.89 4.57
N GLY A 33 -19.60 -11.79 4.04
CA GLY A 33 -20.75 -11.10 4.63
C GLY A 33 -20.43 -10.36 5.94
N GLN A 34 -19.16 -9.98 6.16
CA GLN A 34 -18.77 -9.17 7.31
C GLN A 34 -19.10 -7.68 7.10
N CYS A 35 -19.16 -7.22 5.85
CA CYS A 35 -19.66 -5.89 5.48
C CYS A 35 -20.27 -5.92 4.06
N ASP A 36 -21.17 -4.98 3.78
CA ASP A 36 -21.81 -4.87 2.46
C ASP A 36 -20.96 -4.05 1.46
N ALA A 37 -20.08 -3.19 2.00
CA ALA A 37 -19.17 -2.36 1.24
C ALA A 37 -17.91 -2.07 2.06
N ALA A 38 -16.81 -1.77 1.36
CA ALA A 38 -15.54 -1.42 1.97
C ALA A 38 -14.85 -0.31 1.17
N LEU A 39 -14.20 0.62 1.89
CA LEU A 39 -13.33 1.64 1.30
C LEU A 39 -11.88 1.19 1.45
N VAL A 40 -11.16 1.13 0.33
CA VAL A 40 -9.74 0.76 0.30
C VAL A 40 -8.94 1.92 -0.25
N GLY A 41 -7.87 2.27 0.45
CA GLY A 41 -6.94 3.33 0.05
C GLY A 41 -5.49 2.95 0.34
N GLY A 42 -4.57 3.53 -0.42
CA GLY A 42 -3.13 3.42 -0.19
C GLY A 42 -2.47 4.79 -0.35
N VAL A 43 -1.52 5.11 0.53
CA VAL A 43 -0.81 6.39 0.53
C VAL A 43 0.69 6.16 0.68
N ASN A 44 1.50 6.94 -0.03
CA ASN A 44 2.95 6.97 0.11
C ASN A 44 3.45 8.40 -0.10
N LEU A 45 4.28 8.91 0.82
CA LEU A 45 4.80 10.29 0.79
C LEU A 45 6.30 10.30 1.05
N LEU A 46 7.05 11.03 0.22
CA LEU A 46 8.50 11.16 0.33
C LEU A 46 8.87 12.47 1.05
N LEU A 47 8.69 12.52 2.37
CA LEU A 47 8.85 13.75 3.14
C LEU A 47 10.23 13.92 3.79
N LYS A 48 10.98 12.83 3.95
CA LYS A 48 12.27 12.81 4.66
C LYS A 48 13.35 12.18 3.77
N PRO A 49 14.46 12.88 3.50
CA PRO A 49 15.53 12.35 2.64
C PRO A 49 16.21 11.12 3.24
N ASN A 50 16.24 10.99 4.58
CA ASN A 50 16.86 9.87 5.26
C ASN A 50 16.26 8.51 4.83
N THR A 51 14.95 8.45 4.56
CA THR A 51 14.30 7.22 4.09
C THR A 51 14.89 6.77 2.75
N SER A 52 15.05 7.69 1.80
CA SER A 52 15.68 7.42 0.50
C SER A 52 17.15 7.03 0.64
N VAL A 53 17.90 7.69 1.54
CA VAL A 53 19.31 7.33 1.82
C VAL A 53 19.43 5.90 2.36
N GLN A 54 18.50 5.46 3.21
CA GLN A 54 18.51 4.07 3.70
C GLN A 54 18.21 3.07 2.58
N PHE A 55 17.22 3.34 1.73
CA PHE A 55 16.94 2.47 0.58
C PHE A 55 18.11 2.43 -0.42
N MET A 56 18.84 3.54 -0.60
CA MET A 56 20.06 3.56 -1.41
C MET A 56 21.16 2.69 -0.80
N LYS A 57 21.39 2.76 0.52
CA LYS A 57 22.37 1.92 1.22
C LYS A 57 22.03 0.42 1.16
N LEU A 58 20.74 0.09 1.08
CA LEU A 58 20.25 -1.27 0.86
C LEU A 58 20.36 -1.74 -0.60
N GLY A 59 20.80 -0.89 -1.53
CA GLY A 59 20.89 -1.22 -2.96
C GLY A 59 19.54 -1.34 -3.66
N MET A 60 18.46 -0.80 -3.06
CA MET A 60 17.10 -0.92 -3.59
C MET A 60 16.73 0.17 -4.61
N LEU A 61 17.53 1.24 -4.68
CA LEU A 61 17.28 2.36 -5.60
C LEU A 61 18.24 2.30 -6.79
N SER A 62 17.71 2.49 -7.99
CA SER A 62 18.54 2.69 -9.20
C SER A 62 19.32 4.01 -9.10
N PRO A 63 20.62 4.04 -9.46
CA PRO A 63 21.38 5.29 -9.59
C PRO A 63 20.78 6.27 -10.61
N GLU A 64 20.05 5.77 -11.61
CA GLU A 64 19.40 6.56 -12.65
C GLU A 64 18.00 7.04 -12.23
N GLY A 65 17.48 6.56 -11.09
CA GLY A 65 16.15 6.93 -10.61
C GLY A 65 14.98 6.35 -11.40
N THR A 66 15.23 5.32 -12.22
CA THR A 66 14.23 4.71 -13.11
C THR A 66 13.96 3.24 -12.77
N CYS A 67 12.70 2.83 -12.87
CA CYS A 67 12.33 1.41 -12.82
C CYS A 67 12.46 0.79 -14.23
N LYS A 68 13.53 0.01 -14.46
CA LYS A 68 13.80 -0.69 -15.72
C LYS A 68 13.16 -2.08 -15.75
N SER A 69 11.83 -2.15 -15.61
CA SER A 69 11.11 -3.43 -15.50
C SER A 69 11.36 -4.32 -16.72
N PHE A 70 12.01 -5.47 -16.49
CA PHE A 70 12.36 -6.48 -17.50
C PHE A 70 13.39 -6.03 -18.56
N ASP A 71 14.12 -4.94 -18.33
CA ASP A 71 15.20 -4.49 -19.21
C ASP A 71 16.49 -5.32 -19.01
N ALA A 72 17.37 -5.32 -20.01
CA ALA A 72 18.64 -6.05 -20.03
C ALA A 72 19.87 -5.13 -19.87
N SER A 73 19.70 -3.81 -19.89
CA SER A 73 20.77 -2.80 -19.84
C SER A 73 21.41 -2.62 -18.47
#